data_AF-A0A447PNR1-F1
#
_entry.id   AF-A0A447PNR1-F1
#
_cell.length_a   1.000
_cell.length_b   1.000
_cell.length_c   1.000
_cell.angle_alpha   90.00
_cell.angle_beta   90.00
_cell.angle_gamma   90.00
#
_symmetry.space_group_name_H-M   'P 1'
#
loop_
_entity.id
_entity.type
_entity.pdbx_description
1 polymer ?
#
loop_
_entity_poly.entity_id
_entity_poly.type
_entity_poly.pdbx_seq_one_letter_code
_entity_poly.pdbx_strand_id
1 'polypeptide(L)'
;MPYLEKIVQGVKAMGLETCMTLGMLNESQAQRLANAGLDYYNHNLDTSPEFYGNIITTRTYQERLDTLEKVREAGIKVCSGGIVGLGETVTDRAGLLLQLANLPTPPESVPINMLVKVKGTPLADNDDVDAFDFYSYYRRGAHHDADLIRASFRRA
;
A
#
# COMPACT_ATOMS: atom_id res chain seq x y z
N MET A 1 2.76 -20.16 -8.76
CA MET A 1 3.96 -19.86 -8.00
C MET A 1 3.99 -20.82 -6.82
N PRO A 2 4.42 -22.08 -7.04
CA PRO A 2 4.11 -23.18 -6.11
C PRO A 2 4.60 -22.98 -4.67
N TYR A 3 5.75 -22.30 -4.51
CA TYR A 3 6.29 -21.99 -3.19
C TYR A 3 5.43 -20.96 -2.43
N LEU A 4 4.93 -19.93 -3.11
CA LEU A 4 4.08 -18.91 -2.50
C LEU A 4 2.74 -19.49 -2.06
N GLU A 5 2.13 -20.32 -2.91
CA GLU A 5 0.87 -21.00 -2.59
C GLU A 5 1.02 -21.88 -1.35
N LYS A 6 2.13 -22.62 -1.21
CA LYS A 6 2.42 -23.42 -0.02
C LYS A 6 2.61 -22.58 1.24
N ILE A 7 3.25 -21.42 1.14
CA ILE A 7 3.43 -20.50 2.28
C ILE A 7 2.06 -20.00 2.76
N VAL A 8 1.21 -19.55 1.84
CA VAL A 8 -0.15 -19.08 2.16
C VAL A 8 -0.95 -20.19 2.84
N GLN A 9 -0.97 -21.39 2.25
CA GLN A 9 -1.67 -22.55 2.82
C GLN A 9 -1.17 -22.90 4.23
N GLY A 10 0.15 -22.86 4.44
CA GLY A 10 0.76 -23.13 5.73
C GLY A 10 0.32 -22.15 6.82
N VAL A 11 0.38 -20.84 6.55
CA VAL A 11 -0.05 -19.82 7.51
C VAL A 11 -1.57 -19.88 7.73
N LYS A 12 -2.35 -20.11 6.68
CA LYS A 12 -3.81 -20.24 6.79
C LYS A 12 -4.22 -21.45 7.63
N ALA A 13 -3.51 -22.57 7.50
CA ALA A 13 -3.72 -23.76 8.33
C ALA A 13 -3.39 -23.55 9.81
N MET A 14 -2.62 -22.51 10.16
CA MET A 14 -2.39 -22.11 11.56
C MET A 14 -3.55 -21.28 12.14
N GLY A 15 -4.59 -20.98 11.36
CA GLY A 15 -5.73 -20.17 11.80
C GLY A 15 -5.46 -18.67 11.83
N LEU A 16 -4.39 -18.20 11.17
CA LEU A 16 -4.03 -16.78 11.07
C LEU A 16 -4.49 -16.21 9.71
N GLU A 17 -4.71 -14.90 9.68
CA GLU A 17 -4.89 -14.17 8.42
C GLU A 17 -3.57 -14.09 7.64
N THR A 18 -3.69 -14.15 6.32
CA THR A 18 -2.55 -14.18 5.40
C THR A 18 -2.48 -12.91 4.57
N CYS A 19 -1.32 -12.28 4.53
CA CYS A 19 -1.07 -11.09 3.73
C CYS A 19 0.28 -11.18 3.03
N MET A 20 0.35 -10.77 1.76
CA MET A 20 1.61 -10.71 1.01
C MET A 20 1.72 -9.40 0.22
N THR A 21 2.97 -9.00 -0.05
CA THR A 21 3.30 -7.93 -0.99
C THR A 21 4.40 -8.42 -1.92
N LEU A 22 4.08 -8.60 -3.19
CA LEU A 22 4.96 -9.26 -4.17
C LEU A 22 5.17 -8.41 -5.43
N GLY A 23 4.79 -7.14 -5.38
CA GLY A 23 4.81 -6.22 -6.52
C GLY A 23 3.54 -6.28 -7.35
N MET A 24 3.67 -6.09 -8.66
CA MET A 24 2.56 -6.13 -9.62
C MET A 24 2.18 -7.58 -9.89
N LEU A 25 0.88 -7.85 -9.95
CA LEU A 25 0.34 -9.16 -10.30
C LEU A 25 -0.39 -9.09 -11.64
N ASN A 26 -0.38 -10.21 -12.36
CA ASN A 26 -1.40 -10.49 -13.37
C ASN A 26 -2.58 -11.26 -12.76
N GLU A 27 -3.67 -11.35 -13.50
CA GLU A 27 -4.92 -12.02 -13.08
C GLU A 27 -4.69 -13.47 -12.65
N SER A 28 -3.91 -14.24 -13.43
CA SER A 28 -3.60 -15.63 -13.11
C SER A 28 -2.87 -15.77 -11.77
N GLN A 29 -1.95 -14.85 -11.47
CA GLN A 29 -1.24 -14.84 -10.19
C GLN A 29 -2.17 -14.47 -9.03
N ALA A 30 -3.01 -13.46 -9.19
CA ALA A 30 -3.99 -13.06 -8.18
C ALA A 30 -4.95 -14.22 -7.86
N GLN A 31 -5.54 -14.85 -8.88
CA GLN A 31 -6.46 -15.98 -8.70
C GLN A 31 -5.80 -17.17 -8.00
N ARG A 32 -4.53 -17.46 -8.32
CA ARG A 32 -3.80 -18.55 -7.66
C ARG A 32 -3.55 -18.28 -6.18
N LEU A 33 -3.23 -17.03 -5.83
CA LEU A 33 -3.06 -16.63 -4.43
C LEU A 33 -4.38 -16.68 -3.67
N ALA A 34 -5.47 -16.23 -4.28
CA ALA A 34 -6.82 -16.34 -3.71
C ALA A 34 -7.18 -17.80 -3.43
N ASN A 35 -6.99 -18.68 -4.42
CA ASN A 35 -7.25 -20.12 -4.30
C ASN A 35 -6.38 -20.81 -3.23
N ALA A 36 -5.18 -20.28 -2.98
CA ALA A 36 -4.32 -20.76 -1.89
C ALA A 36 -4.78 -20.29 -0.50
N GLY A 37 -5.72 -19.34 -0.44
CA GLY A 37 -6.31 -18.82 0.78
C GLY A 37 -5.74 -17.47 1.23
N LEU A 38 -5.17 -16.67 0.31
CA LEU A 38 -4.64 -15.35 0.64
C LEU A 38 -5.76 -14.37 1.03
N ASP A 39 -5.70 -13.80 2.23
CA ASP A 39 -6.75 -12.92 2.75
C ASP A 39 -6.58 -11.46 2.28
N TYR A 40 -5.35 -10.95 2.34
CA TYR A 40 -5.01 -9.58 1.96
C TYR A 40 -3.84 -9.53 0.97
N TYR A 41 -3.86 -8.54 0.08
CA TYR A 41 -2.71 -8.19 -0.74
C TYR A 41 -2.32 -6.73 -0.54
N ASN A 42 -1.06 -6.48 -0.19
CA ASN A 42 -0.55 -5.14 0.05
C ASN A 42 0.08 -4.56 -1.22
N HIS A 43 -0.48 -3.43 -1.69
CA HIS A 43 0.01 -2.71 -2.85
C HIS A 43 -0.28 -1.20 -2.74
N ASN A 44 0.63 -0.48 -2.07
CA ASN A 44 0.51 0.98 -1.87
C ASN A 44 0.44 1.82 -3.17
N LEU A 45 -0.11 3.02 -3.09
CA LEU A 45 0.07 4.07 -4.10
C LEU A 45 1.24 5.02 -3.74
N ASP A 46 1.71 4.95 -2.49
CA ASP A 46 2.87 5.65 -1.92
C ASP A 46 2.67 7.18 -1.79
N THR A 47 2.16 7.88 -2.81
CA THR A 47 1.87 9.33 -2.81
C THR A 47 0.77 9.68 -3.84
N SER A 48 0.53 10.97 -4.10
CA SER A 48 -0.36 11.45 -5.16
C SER A 48 0.10 11.01 -6.56
N PRO A 49 -0.83 10.88 -7.54
CA PRO A 49 -0.47 10.65 -8.94
C PRO A 49 0.52 11.69 -9.48
N GLU A 50 0.33 12.96 -9.12
CA GLU A 50 1.12 14.08 -9.61
C GLU A 50 2.56 14.08 -9.08
N PHE A 51 2.78 13.59 -7.86
CA PHE A 51 4.10 13.52 -7.23
C PHE A 51 4.81 12.17 -7.44
N TYR A 52 4.08 11.14 -7.88
CA TYR A 52 4.59 9.77 -7.96
C TYR A 52 5.88 9.65 -8.80
N GLY A 53 5.95 10.34 -9.94
CA GLY A 53 7.11 10.31 -10.84
C GLY A 53 8.39 10.90 -10.26
N ASN A 54 8.31 11.69 -9.18
CA ASN A 54 9.49 12.22 -8.48
C ASN A 54 10.13 11.15 -7.57
N ILE A 55 9.37 10.12 -7.19
CA ILE A 55 9.79 9.09 -6.24
C ILE A 55 10.01 7.76 -6.93
N ILE A 56 9.11 7.36 -7.83
CA ILE A 56 9.15 6.06 -8.49
C ILE A 56 9.02 6.25 -10.01
N THR A 57 10.07 5.86 -10.75
CA THR A 57 10.15 6.04 -12.21
C THR A 57 10.10 4.74 -13.00
N THR A 58 10.30 3.59 -12.35
CA THR A 58 10.38 2.27 -13.01
C THR A 58 9.02 1.62 -13.25
N ARG A 59 7.94 2.32 -12.91
CA ARG A 59 6.55 1.86 -12.98
C ARG A 59 5.66 3.10 -12.98
N THR A 60 4.46 2.96 -13.53
CA THR A 60 3.46 4.01 -13.62
C THR A 60 2.49 3.93 -12.45
N TYR A 61 1.80 5.03 -12.17
CA TYR A 61 0.72 5.04 -11.19
C TYR A 61 -0.42 4.11 -11.58
N GLN A 62 -0.76 4.10 -12.89
CA GLN A 62 -1.84 3.28 -13.43
C GLN A 62 -1.57 1.78 -13.25
N GLU A 63 -0.35 1.30 -13.47
CA GLU A 63 0.00 -0.11 -13.23
C GLU A 63 -0.29 -0.56 -11.78
N ARG A 64 -0.22 0.38 -10.83
CA ARG A 64 -0.55 0.09 -9.42
C ARG A 64 -2.05 -0.04 -9.23
N LEU A 65 -2.83 0.87 -9.82
CA LEU A 65 -4.29 0.81 -9.82
C LEU A 65 -4.80 -0.48 -10.47
N ASP A 66 -4.22 -0.85 -11.62
CA ASP A 66 -4.56 -2.10 -12.33
C ASP A 66 -4.27 -3.34 -11.48
N THR A 67 -3.20 -3.29 -10.67
CA THR A 67 -2.89 -4.39 -9.74
C THR A 67 -3.93 -4.46 -8.61
N LEU A 68 -4.37 -3.33 -8.08
CA LEU A 68 -5.43 -3.28 -7.06
C LEU A 68 -6.75 -3.85 -7.58
N GLU A 69 -7.09 -3.56 -8.83
CA GLU A 69 -8.28 -4.09 -9.49
C GLU A 69 -8.21 -5.63 -9.62
N LYS A 70 -7.11 -6.17 -10.15
CA LYS A 70 -6.91 -7.63 -10.28
C LYS A 70 -6.98 -8.37 -8.94
N VAL A 71 -6.45 -7.76 -7.87
CA VAL A 71 -6.54 -8.30 -6.51
C VAL A 71 -8.00 -8.36 -6.05
N ARG A 72 -8.76 -7.28 -6.28
CA ARG A 72 -10.16 -7.18 -5.90
C ARG A 72 -11.03 -8.17 -6.69
N GLU A 73 -10.82 -8.28 -7.99
CA GLU A 73 -11.53 -9.23 -8.87
C GLU A 73 -11.26 -10.68 -8.47
N ALA A 74 -10.06 -11.00 -7.99
CA ALA A 74 -9.72 -12.31 -7.44
C ALA A 74 -10.36 -12.59 -6.07
N GLY A 75 -11.08 -11.63 -5.48
CA GLY A 75 -11.74 -11.77 -4.17
C GLY A 75 -10.80 -11.65 -2.97
N ILE A 76 -9.61 -11.06 -3.15
CA ILE A 76 -8.64 -10.81 -2.08
C ILE A 76 -8.86 -9.40 -1.55
N LYS A 77 -8.83 -9.21 -0.22
CA LYS A 77 -8.94 -7.88 0.39
C LYS A 77 -7.72 -7.02 0.05
N VAL A 78 -7.93 -5.74 -0.12
CA VAL A 78 -6.92 -4.77 -0.52
C VAL A 78 -6.34 -4.08 0.71
N CYS A 79 -5.00 -4.08 0.80
CA CYS A 79 -4.24 -3.22 1.69
C CYS A 79 -3.46 -2.20 0.85
N SER A 80 -3.82 -0.92 0.93
CA SER A 80 -3.15 0.12 0.12
C SER A 80 -3.15 1.47 0.82
N GLY A 81 -1.98 2.10 0.86
CA GLY A 81 -1.79 3.41 1.44
C GLY A 81 -0.53 4.09 0.90
N GLY A 82 0.20 4.81 1.75
CA GLY A 82 1.40 5.51 1.32
C GLY A 82 2.39 5.91 2.39
N ILE A 83 3.25 6.86 2.05
CA ILE A 83 4.40 7.31 2.86
C ILE A 83 4.36 8.84 2.98
N VAL A 84 4.56 9.34 4.20
CA VAL A 84 4.66 10.76 4.51
C VAL A 84 6.12 11.13 4.73
N GLY A 85 6.59 12.23 4.13
CA GLY A 85 7.96 12.73 4.27
C GLY A 85 8.88 12.46 3.06
N LEU A 86 8.31 12.03 1.94
CA LEU A 86 9.00 11.88 0.66
C LEU A 86 9.47 13.22 0.05
N GLY A 87 9.03 14.35 0.61
CA GLY A 87 9.18 15.69 0.05
C GLY A 87 7.89 16.21 -0.60
N GLU A 88 6.80 15.47 -0.42
CA GLU A 88 5.47 15.79 -0.91
C GLU A 88 4.84 16.95 -0.13
N THR A 89 3.98 17.72 -0.80
CA THR A 89 3.22 18.80 -0.18
C THR A 89 1.97 18.29 0.54
N VAL A 90 1.30 19.15 1.31
CA VAL A 90 -0.01 18.84 1.91
C VAL A 90 -1.05 18.49 0.84
N THR A 91 -0.99 19.12 -0.33
CA THR A 91 -1.88 18.82 -1.47
C THR A 91 -1.64 17.42 -2.00
N ASP A 92 -0.39 16.97 -2.08
CA ASP A 92 -0.04 15.61 -2.52
C ASP A 92 -0.55 14.55 -1.53
N ARG A 93 -0.39 14.82 -0.22
CA ARG A 93 -0.95 13.97 0.83
C ARG A 93 -2.46 13.83 0.73
N ALA A 94 -3.16 14.94 0.47
CA ALA A 94 -4.60 14.94 0.24
C ALA A 94 -4.96 14.20 -1.05
N GLY A 95 -4.18 14.36 -2.12
CA GLY A 95 -4.34 13.65 -3.38
C GLY A 95 -4.29 12.13 -3.22
N LEU A 96 -3.35 11.61 -2.41
CA LEU A 96 -3.30 10.19 -2.08
C LEU A 96 -4.59 9.71 -1.38
N LEU A 97 -5.05 10.40 -0.34
CA LEU A 97 -6.27 9.99 0.38
C LEU A 97 -7.50 10.05 -0.52
N LEU A 98 -7.61 11.11 -1.33
CA LEU A 98 -8.68 11.27 -2.31
C LEU A 98 -8.67 10.14 -3.33
N GLN A 99 -7.49 9.74 -3.83
CA GLN A 99 -7.36 8.64 -4.76
C GLN A 99 -7.84 7.31 -4.15
N LEU A 100 -7.43 7.01 -2.91
CA LEU A 100 -7.82 5.78 -2.22
C LEU A 100 -9.33 5.75 -1.92
N ALA A 101 -9.90 6.90 -1.52
CA ALA A 101 -11.32 7.04 -1.23
C ALA A 101 -12.20 6.95 -2.49
N ASN A 102 -11.69 7.37 -3.65
CA ASN A 102 -12.40 7.34 -4.93
C ASN A 102 -12.23 6.03 -5.72
N LEU A 103 -11.53 5.03 -5.17
CA LEU A 103 -11.55 3.69 -5.77
C LEU A 103 -12.98 3.13 -5.76
N PRO A 104 -13.35 2.23 -6.70
CA PRO A 104 -14.69 1.62 -6.72
C PRO A 104 -15.11 1.01 -5.38
N THR A 105 -14.13 0.49 -4.64
CA THR A 105 -14.27 0.11 -3.23
C THR A 105 -12.99 0.54 -2.51
N PRO A 106 -13.08 1.40 -1.47
CA PRO A 106 -11.91 1.77 -0.68
C PRO A 106 -11.18 0.54 -0.12
N PRO A 107 -9.85 0.61 0.10
CA PRO A 107 -9.11 -0.50 0.71
C PRO A 107 -9.63 -0.85 2.11
N GLU A 108 -9.68 -2.14 2.42
CA GLU A 108 -10.03 -2.63 3.76
C GLU A 108 -8.98 -2.24 4.80
N SER A 109 -7.72 -2.08 4.39
CA SER A 109 -6.64 -1.60 5.25
C SER A 109 -5.84 -0.49 4.55
N VAL A 110 -5.69 0.64 5.23
CA VAL A 110 -4.97 1.82 4.70
C VAL A 110 -3.70 2.08 5.53
N PRO A 111 -2.53 1.57 5.10
CA PRO A 111 -1.27 1.84 5.80
C PRO A 111 -0.74 3.26 5.52
N ILE A 112 -0.60 4.06 6.57
CA ILE A 112 0.10 5.36 6.51
C ILE A 112 1.46 5.23 7.17
N ASN A 113 2.51 5.19 6.36
CA ASN A 113 3.89 5.07 6.81
C ASN A 113 4.51 6.45 6.93
N MET A 114 5.47 6.58 7.84
CA MET A 114 6.40 7.71 7.85
C MET A 114 7.68 7.29 7.13
N LEU A 115 8.30 8.20 6.37
CA LEU A 115 9.56 7.94 5.69
C LEU A 115 10.61 7.46 6.68
N VAL A 116 11.21 6.31 6.39
CA VAL A 116 12.41 5.84 7.09
C VAL A 116 13.62 6.25 6.25
N LYS A 117 14.33 7.27 6.71
CA LYS A 117 15.54 7.78 6.05
C LYS A 117 16.68 6.76 6.18
N VAL A 118 17.16 6.24 5.06
CA VAL A 118 18.23 5.24 5.02
C VAL A 118 19.41 5.78 4.23
N LYS A 119 20.60 5.75 4.84
CA LYS A 119 21.84 6.18 4.18
C LYS A 119 22.03 5.45 2.85
N GLY A 120 22.30 6.21 1.79
CA GLY A 120 22.49 5.69 0.43
C GLY A 120 21.23 5.71 -0.43
N THR A 121 20.06 6.00 0.14
CA THR A 121 18.85 6.34 -0.63
C THR A 121 18.86 7.82 -1.02
N PRO A 122 18.21 8.22 -2.13
CA PRO A 122 18.08 9.64 -2.50
C PRO A 122 17.37 10.50 -1.46
N LEU A 123 16.55 9.89 -0.58
CA LEU A 123 15.76 10.58 0.44
C LEU A 123 16.42 10.56 1.84
N ALA A 124 17.68 10.15 1.93
CA ALA A 124 18.39 9.99 3.20
C ALA A 124 18.48 11.30 4.00
N ASP A 125 18.59 12.42 3.30
CA ASP A 125 18.80 13.76 3.86
C ASP A 125 17.53 14.63 3.81
N ASN A 126 16.36 14.03 3.58
CA ASN A 126 15.09 14.75 3.63
C ASN A 126 14.81 15.31 5.04
N ASP A 127 14.06 16.41 5.08
CA ASP A 127 13.56 17.00 6.31
C ASP A 127 12.68 16.02 7.10
N ASP A 128 12.72 16.13 8.43
CA ASP A 128 11.82 15.36 9.29
C ASP A 128 10.39 15.88 9.15
N VAL A 129 9.44 14.96 9.20
CA VAL A 129 8.01 15.30 9.27
C VAL A 129 7.67 15.65 10.70
N ASP A 130 7.03 16.80 10.91
CA ASP A 130 6.53 17.17 12.23
C ASP A 130 5.52 16.11 12.74
N ALA A 131 5.63 15.75 14.02
CA ALA A 131 4.81 14.69 14.60
C ALA A 131 3.32 15.05 14.63
N PHE A 132 2.96 16.32 14.80
CA PHE A 132 1.58 16.77 14.74
C PHE A 132 1.05 16.77 13.31
N ASP A 133 1.87 17.15 12.34
CA ASP A 133 1.51 17.02 10.92
C ASP A 133 1.20 15.56 10.56
N PHE A 134 2.09 14.63 10.92
CA PHE A 134 1.88 13.21 10.68
C PHE A 134 0.62 12.69 11.39
N TYR A 135 0.42 13.03 12.66
CA TYR A 135 -0.75 12.61 13.42
C TYR A 135 -2.06 13.18 12.86
N SER A 136 -2.05 14.45 12.47
CA SER A 136 -3.23 15.12 11.89
C SER A 136 -3.60 14.50 10.55
N TYR A 137 -2.61 14.16 9.72
CA TYR A 137 -2.80 13.44 8.47
C TYR A 137 -3.33 12.02 8.69
N TYR A 138 -2.71 11.27 9.61
CA TYR A 138 -3.14 9.92 9.98
C TYR A 138 -4.61 9.90 10.39
N ARG A 139 -5.05 10.84 11.23
CA ARG A 139 -6.47 10.96 11.63
C ARG A 139 -7.41 11.27 10.48
N ARG A 140 -6.97 12.04 9.48
CA ARG A 140 -7.80 12.38 8.31
C ARG A 140 -7.93 11.21 7.33
N GLY A 141 -6.93 10.33 7.26
CA GLY A 141 -6.99 9.09 6.50
C GLY A 141 -7.93 8.04 7.11
N ALA A 142 -8.50 8.30 8.29
CA ALA A 142 -9.41 7.40 8.98
C ALA A 142 -10.80 7.44 8.33
N HIS A 143 -11.00 6.65 7.27
CA HIS A 143 -12.33 6.36 6.79
C HIS A 143 -13.04 5.38 7.74
N HIS A 144 -14.35 5.55 7.95
CA HIS A 144 -15.10 4.85 9.00
C HIS A 144 -15.12 3.32 8.87
N ASP A 145 -14.84 2.79 7.67
CA ASP A 145 -14.94 1.36 7.35
C ASP A 145 -13.58 0.70 6.99
N ALA A 146 -12.48 1.47 7.00
CA ALA A 146 -11.15 0.97 6.68
C ALA A 146 -10.27 0.88 7.92
N ASP A 147 -9.58 -0.24 8.10
CA ASP A 147 -8.59 -0.41 9.15
C ASP A 147 -7.36 0.46 8.84
N LEU A 148 -7.22 1.58 9.55
CA LEU A 148 -5.99 2.34 9.55
C LEU A 148 -4.91 1.58 10.31
N ILE A 149 -3.91 1.11 9.59
CA ILE A 149 -2.77 0.41 10.19
C ILE A 149 -1.55 1.34 10.14
N ARG A 150 -0.96 1.62 11.30
CA ARG A 150 0.41 2.15 11.33
C ARG A 150 1.36 1.01 10.98
N ALA A 151 1.61 0.82 9.69
CA ALA A 151 2.63 -0.11 9.24
C ALA A 151 4.00 0.47 9.62
N SER A 152 4.81 -0.34 10.28
CA SER A 152 6.17 0.02 10.62
C SER A 152 7.07 -0.45 9.49
N PHE A 153 7.78 0.48 8.87
CA PHE A 153 8.89 0.26 7.93
C PHE A 153 8.55 -0.06 6.46
N ARG A 154 8.36 0.99 5.65
CA ARG A 154 8.75 0.96 4.22
C ARG A 154 10.02 1.78 4.03
N ARG A 155 11.01 1.18 3.36
CA ARG A 155 12.20 1.88 2.88
C ARG A 155 11.84 2.46 1.52
N ALA A 156 11.94 3.78 1.38
CA ALA A 156 11.85 4.43 0.08
C ALA A 156 13.17 4.23 -0.68
#